data_AF-A0A453HG48-F1
#
_entry.id   AF-A0A453HG48-F1
#
_cell.length_a   1.000
_cell.length_b   1.000
_cell.length_c   1.000
_cell.angle_alpha   90.00
_cell.angle_beta   90.00
_cell.angle_gamma   90.00
#
_symmetry.space_group_name_H-M   'P 1'
#
loop_
_entity.id
_entity.type
_entity.pdbx_description
1 polymer ?
#
loop_
_entity_poly.entity_id
_entity_poly.type
_entity_poly.pdbx_seq_one_letter_code
_entity_poly.pdbx_strand_id
1 'polypeptide(L)'
;MFDTKKKLKYVVIKWAMSTQRVFRTHISSPTNYTVKCVETGCPGKVHGHVPKYDIHWVVTIVVPHNYVRKNLLVKHPNLTSSLIAQLMYT
;
A
#
# COMPACT_ATOMS: atom_id res chain seq x y z
N MET A 1 5.31 -2.68 13.65
CA MET A 1 5.37 -4.02 13.02
C MET A 1 3.94 -4.56 12.97
N PHE A 2 3.64 -5.57 12.14
CA PHE A 2 2.28 -6.08 11.98
C PHE A 2 2.22 -7.60 12.14
N ASP A 3 1.32 -8.09 12.98
CA ASP A 3 1.19 -9.54 13.27
C ASP A 3 0.73 -10.34 12.04
N THR A 4 0.03 -9.70 11.10
CA THR A 4 -0.50 -10.37 9.92
C THR A 4 -0.31 -9.55 8.65
N LYS A 5 -0.20 -10.26 7.52
CA LYS A 5 -0.20 -9.66 6.19
C LYS A 5 -1.45 -8.80 5.93
N LYS A 6 -2.60 -9.17 6.52
CA LYS A 6 -3.85 -8.41 6.38
C LYS A 6 -3.76 -7.03 7.04
N LYS A 7 -3.20 -6.96 8.26
CA LYS A 7 -2.94 -5.68 8.95
C LYS A 7 -1.94 -4.82 8.17
N LEU A 8 -0.86 -5.41 7.66
CA LEU A 8 0.10 -4.72 6.78
C LEU A 8 -0.61 -4.14 5.54
N LYS A 9 -1.37 -4.96 4.82
CA LYS A 9 -2.11 -4.53 3.62
C LYS A 9 -3.04 -3.36 3.93
N TYR A 10 -3.77 -3.43 5.04
CA TYR A 10 -4.68 -2.36 5.45
C TYR A 10 -3.93 -1.03 5.64
N VAL A 11 -2.82 -1.02 6.39
CA VAL A 11 -2.04 0.20 6.61
C VAL A 11 -1.39 0.72 5.33
N VAL A 12 -0.90 -0.17 4.46
CA VAL A 12 -0.37 0.21 3.14
C VAL A 12 -1.45 0.83 2.26
N ILE A 13 -2.68 0.29 2.26
CA ILE A 13 -3.81 0.88 1.53
C ILE A 13 -4.18 2.23 2.12
N LYS A 14 -4.27 2.35 3.45
CA LYS A 14 -4.59 3.62 4.13
C LYS A 14 -3.55 4.71 3.81
N TRP A 15 -2.27 4.36 3.83
CA TRP A 15 -1.18 5.25 3.41
C TRP A 15 -1.26 5.58 1.92
N ALA A 16 -1.49 4.59 1.05
CA ALA A 16 -1.63 4.84 -0.39
C ALA A 16 -2.78 5.82 -0.68
N MET A 17 -3.88 5.73 0.07
CA MET A 17 -4.99 6.68 -0.04
C MET A 17 -4.63 8.10 0.37
N SER A 18 -3.81 8.29 1.40
CA SER A 18 -3.38 9.64 1.80
C SER A 18 -2.50 10.31 0.73
N THR A 19 -1.81 9.52 -0.10
CA THR A 19 -1.05 10.04 -1.26
C THR A 19 -1.94 10.39 -2.46
N GLN A 20 -3.23 10.04 -2.42
CA GLN A 20 -4.16 10.13 -3.56
C GLN A 20 -3.64 9.41 -4.82
N ARG A 21 -2.82 8.37 -4.67
CA ARG A 21 -2.25 7.59 -5.78
C ARG A 21 -2.80 6.17 -5.79
N VAL A 22 -2.90 5.62 -7.01
CA VAL A 22 -3.26 4.23 -7.19
C VAL A 22 -2.01 3.38 -7.10
N PHE A 23 -2.02 2.47 -6.14
CA PHE A 23 -1.04 1.42 -5.99
C PHE A 23 -1.66 0.08 -6.38
N ARG A 24 -0.88 -0.76 -7.08
CA ARG A 24 -1.24 -2.13 -7.41
C ARG A 24 -0.22 -3.09 -6.83
N THR A 25 -0.69 -4.28 -6.45
CA THR A 25 0.18 -5.36 -5.99
C THR A 25 1.10 -5.79 -7.12
N HIS A 26 2.41 -5.75 -6.86
CA HIS A 26 3.47 -6.23 -7.76
C HIS A 26 3.98 -7.61 -7.31
N ILE A 27 4.16 -7.82 -6.01
CA ILE A 27 4.55 -9.12 -5.43
C ILE A 27 3.65 -9.40 -4.23
N SER A 28 3.17 -10.62 -4.12
CA SER A 28 2.44 -11.09 -2.95
C SER A 28 2.71 -12.57 -2.74
N SER A 29 3.64 -12.89 -1.86
CA SER A 29 3.97 -14.25 -1.42
C SER A 29 3.67 -14.42 0.09
N PRO A 30 3.82 -15.61 0.67
CA PRO A 30 3.61 -15.82 2.10
C PRO A 30 4.48 -14.93 3.00
N THR A 31 5.66 -14.52 2.53
CA THR A 31 6.64 -13.73 3.31
C THR A 31 6.92 -12.35 2.73
N ASN A 32 6.49 -12.07 1.49
CA ASN A 32 6.78 -10.80 0.82
C ASN A 32 5.51 -10.13 0.30
N TYR A 33 5.49 -8.81 0.37
CA TYR A 33 4.42 -7.99 -0.17
C TYR A 33 5.01 -6.69 -0.75
N THR A 34 4.79 -6.46 -2.03
CA THR A 34 5.25 -5.25 -2.71
C THR A 34 4.09 -4.66 -3.50
N VAL A 35 3.89 -3.36 -3.33
CA VAL A 35 2.99 -2.56 -4.16
C VAL A 35 3.79 -1.50 -4.91
N LYS A 36 3.36 -1.19 -6.13
CA LYS A 36 3.93 -0.13 -6.95
C LYS A 36 2.83 0.83 -7.40
N CYS A 37 3.20 2.08 -7.61
CA CYS A 37 2.33 3.04 -8.26
C CYS A 37 2.01 2.55 -9.68
N VAL A 38 0.77 2.76 -10.11
CA VAL A 38 0.30 2.35 -11.45
C VAL A 38 0.79 3.31 -12.54
N GLU A 39 1.16 4.53 -12.17
CA GLU A 39 1.64 5.53 -13.12
C GLU A 39 2.96 5.10 -13.75
N THR A 40 3.01 5.12 -15.09
CA THR A 40 4.21 4.81 -15.86
C THR A 40 5.34 5.76 -15.49
N GLY A 41 6.53 5.22 -15.19
CA GLY A 41 7.71 6.00 -14.83
C GLY A 41 7.73 6.50 -13.38
N CYS A 42 6.71 6.21 -12.57
CA CYS A 42 6.74 6.55 -11.16
C CYS A 42 7.58 5.54 -10.35
N PRO A 43 8.56 5.98 -9.54
CA PRO A 43 9.34 5.10 -8.67
C PRO A 43 8.57 4.66 -7.41
N GLY A 44 7.38 5.22 -7.18
CA GLY A 44 6.56 5.01 -5.98
C GLY A 44 6.32 3.53 -5.71
N LYS A 45 6.82 3.04 -4.58
CA LYS A 45 6.79 1.61 -4.22
C LYS A 45 6.81 1.47 -2.71
N VAL A 46 6.04 0.51 -2.20
CA VAL A 46 6.17 0.05 -0.82
C VAL A 46 6.46 -1.43 -0.81
N HIS A 47 7.42 -1.84 0.00
CA HIS A 47 7.76 -3.23 0.22
C HIS A 47 7.73 -3.53 1.71
N GLY A 48 7.02 -4.60 2.05
CA GLY A 48 7.07 -5.21 3.36
C GLY A 48 7.31 -6.71 3.26
N HIS A 49 7.95 -7.26 4.28
CA HIS A 49 8.27 -8.68 4.35
C HIS A 49 8.28 -9.17 5.80
N VAL A 50 8.29 -10.48 5.97
CA VAL A 50 8.60 -11.16 7.23
C VAL A 50 10.08 -11.52 7.22
N PRO A 51 10.92 -10.98 8.11
CA PRO A 51 12.32 -11.35 8.24
C PRO A 51 12.50 -12.83 8.57
N LYS A 52 13.65 -13.42 8.22
CA LYS A 52 13.91 -14.86 8.40
C LYS A 52 13.77 -15.35 9.86
N TYR A 53 14.07 -14.48 10.82
CA TYR A 53 14.10 -14.81 12.25
C TYR A 53 13.03 -14.06 13.04
N ASP A 54 11.97 -13.60 12.38
CA ASP A 54 10.86 -12.89 12.99
C ASP A 54 9.53 -13.46 12.46
N ILE A 55 8.45 -13.23 13.20
CA ILE A 55 7.08 -13.59 12.82
C ILE A 55 6.27 -12.37 12.38
N HIS A 56 6.75 -11.15 12.68
CA HIS A 56 6.04 -9.93 12.36
C HIS A 56 6.40 -9.43 10.96
N TRP A 57 5.40 -8.87 10.29
CA TRP A 57 5.59 -8.12 9.06
C TRP A 57 6.16 -6.74 9.35
N VAL A 58 7.16 -6.36 8.57
CA VAL A 58 7.79 -5.03 8.62
C VAL A 58 7.73 -4.38 7.25
N VAL A 59 7.56 -3.06 7.21
CA VAL A 59 7.75 -2.27 5.98
C VAL A 59 9.22 -1.85 5.97
N THR A 60 9.95 -2.22 4.93
CA THR A 60 11.39 -1.90 4.82
C THR A 60 11.70 -0.88 3.74
N ILE A 61 10.86 -0.78 2.72
CA ILE A 61 11.09 0.18 1.63
C ILE A 61 9.82 0.99 1.42
N VAL A 62 9.97 2.30 1.49
CA VAL A 62 8.96 3.28 1.06
C VAL A 62 9.66 4.24 0.11
N VAL A 63 9.41 4.09 -1.18
CA VAL A 63 9.91 5.01 -2.20
C VAL A 63 8.82 6.04 -2.49
N PRO A 64 9.10 7.34 -2.34
CA PRO A 64 8.13 8.39 -2.64
C PRO A 64 7.90 8.53 -4.15
N HIS A 65 6.85 9.28 -4.50
CA HIS A 65 6.62 9.70 -5.88
C HIS A 65 7.57 10.85 -6.25
N ASN A 66 8.03 10.89 -7.50
CA ASN A 66 8.90 11.96 -8.03
C ASN A 66 8.14 13.00 -8.87
N TYR A 67 6.81 12.96 -8.89
CA TYR A 67 6.00 13.78 -9.78
C TYR A 67 4.82 14.40 -9.02
N VAL A 68 4.50 15.64 -9.38
CA VAL A 68 3.32 16.36 -8.89
C VAL A 68 2.11 15.91 -9.70
N ARG A 69 1.00 15.59 -9.02
CA ARG A 69 -0.24 15.24 -9.71
C ARG A 69 -0.92 16.51 -10.21
N LYS A 70 -1.28 16.56 -11.49
CA LYS A 70 -2.04 17.70 -12.05
C LYS A 70 -3.55 17.62 -11.77
N ASN A 71 -4.11 16.41 -11.69
CA ASN A 71 -5.56 16.19 -11.55
C ASN A 71 -5.91 15.18 -10.46
N LEU A 72 -6.95 15.47 -9.69
CA LEU A 72 -7.56 14.52 -8.75
C LEU A 72 -8.20 13.34 -9.51
N LEU A 73 -8.12 12.14 -8.94
CA LEU A 73 -8.84 10.99 -9.49
C LEU A 73 -10.33 11.11 -9.18
N VAL A 74 -11.14 11.26 -10.22
CA VAL A 74 -12.61 11.23 -10.10
C VAL A 74 -13.11 9.85 -9.64
N LYS A 75 -12.39 8.77 -9.99
CA LYS A 75 -12.65 7.40 -9.53
C LYS A 75 -11.35 6.78 -9.02
N HIS A 76 -11.32 6.36 -7.76
CA HIS A 76 -10.16 5.70 -7.18
C HIS A 76 -10.46 4.21 -6.98
N PRO A 77 -9.79 3.28 -7.69
CA PRO A 77 -10.12 1.85 -7.65
C PRO A 77 -9.91 1.20 -6.28
N ASN A 78 -9.10 1.79 -5.41
CA ASN A 78 -8.95 1.30 -4.04
C ASN A 78 -10.03 1.85 -3.09
N LEU A 79 -10.91 2.76 -3.54
CA LEU A 79 -11.95 3.39 -2.71
C LEU A 79 -13.18 2.49 -2.72
N THR A 80 -13.15 1.45 -1.89
CA THR A 80 -14.22 0.45 -1.78
C THR A 80 -15.09 0.72 -0.55
N SER A 81 -16.35 0.28 -0.58
CA SER A 81 -17.26 0.36 0.57
C SER A 81 -16.68 -0.34 1.81
N SER A 82 -15.99 -1.48 1.63
CA SER A 82 -15.29 -2.18 2.71
C SER A 82 -14.21 -1.33 3.37
N LEU A 83 -13.43 -0.57 2.58
CA LEU A 83 -12.42 0.33 3.12
C LEU A 83 -13.06 1.49 3.90
N ILE A 84 -14.14 2.07 3.38
CA ILE A 84 -14.87 3.15 4.06
C ILE A 84 -15.41 2.64 5.40
N ALA A 85 -16.03 1.46 5.43
CA ALA A 85 -16.53 0.85 6.66
C ALA A 85 -15.39 0.61 7.68
N GLN A 86 -14.23 0.12 7.23
CA GLN A 86 -13.04 -0.04 8.07
C GLN A 86 -12.42 1.27 8.56
N LEU A 87 -12.72 2.42 7.94
CA LEU A 87 -12.24 3.72 8.41
C LEU A 87 -13.21 4.37 9.40
N MET A 88 -14.52 4.12 9.23
CA MET A 88 -15.58 4.74 10.03
C MET A 88 -15.94 3.94 11.29
N TYR A 89 -15.79 2.62 11.26
CA TYR A 89 -16.26 1.70 12.31
C TYR A 89 -15.14 0.88 12.97
N THR A 90 -13.90 1.38 12.96
CA THR A 90 -12.76 0.84 13.74
C THR A 90 -12.39 1.79 14.85
#